data_AF-A0A9I9DH50-F1
#
_entry.id   AF-A0A9I9DH50-F1
#
_cell.length_a   1.000
_cell.length_b   1.000
_cell.length_c   1.000
_cell.angle_alpha   90.00
_cell.angle_beta   90.00
_cell.angle_gamma   90.00
#
_symmetry.space_group_name_H-M   'P 1'
#
loop_
_entity.id
_entity.type
_entity.pdbx_description
1 polymer ?
#
loop_
_entity_poly.entity_id
_entity_poly.type
_entity_poly.pdbx_seq_one_letter_code
_entity_poly.pdbx_strand_id
1 'polypeptide(L)'
;MRSSESESNSNSNGNWGMFEEEEVEKMGGFVKGSDYIEVNCGCTSKKYGDFCGKLRVSSSGHFLIFCFCSDSCNAGTMTPEEFEKHSQREGIKKWKSNIWVSLEGLKVPLWRTCLLKYYKHSQNEANWTSGALRRRNFHRDEFIRCSHCNKERRFRLRTRDQCRIYHNAITNQRWKCVDRPYDIITCDDDEERESRKSSRGCPRSSKCRGCTSCVCFGCLRCRFLDCLCRACTDFVQNTAP
;
A
#
# COMPACT_ATOMS: atom_id res chain seq x y z
N MET A 1 8.14 61.51 -19.39
CA MET A 1 8.95 60.43 -20.01
C MET A 1 9.19 59.40 -18.92
N ARG A 2 8.32 58.40 -18.79
CA ARG A 2 8.30 57.07 -19.43
C ARG A 2 9.32 56.09 -18.82
N SER A 3 8.76 55.05 -18.19
CA SER A 3 9.26 53.66 -18.09
C SER A 3 10.46 53.43 -17.13
N SER A 4 10.53 52.34 -16.36
CA SER A 4 10.00 50.99 -16.60
C SER A 4 9.98 50.15 -15.31
N GLU A 5 8.86 49.45 -15.12
CA GLU A 5 8.74 48.23 -14.31
C GLU A 5 9.66 47.14 -14.87
N SER A 6 10.21 46.29 -14.00
CA SER A 6 10.81 45.01 -14.40
C SER A 6 10.10 43.88 -13.67
N GLU A 7 8.97 43.47 -14.23
CA GLU A 7 8.37 42.16 -14.04
C GLU A 7 9.32 41.11 -14.62
N SER A 8 9.92 40.27 -13.77
CA SER A 8 10.58 39.05 -14.24
C SER A 8 9.56 37.93 -14.33
N ASN A 9 8.84 37.93 -15.45
CA ASN A 9 7.94 36.87 -15.89
C ASN A 9 8.79 35.69 -16.42
N SER A 10 9.07 34.69 -15.59
CA SER A 10 9.68 33.43 -16.04
C SER A 10 8.58 32.42 -16.33
N ASN A 11 7.94 32.60 -17.48
CA ASN A 11 6.97 31.69 -18.06
C ASN A 11 7.70 30.45 -18.63
N SER A 12 7.93 29.43 -17.81
CA SER A 12 8.41 28.13 -18.28
C SER A 12 7.21 27.23 -18.58
N ASN A 13 6.62 27.42 -19.76
CA ASN A 13 5.67 26.49 -20.37
C ASN A 13 6.40 25.19 -20.76
N GLY A 14 6.64 24.33 -19.78
CA GLY A 14 6.95 22.93 -20.01
C GLY A 14 5.67 22.21 -20.45
N ASN A 15 5.62 21.85 -21.74
CA ASN A 15 4.56 21.01 -22.30
C ASN A 15 4.49 19.69 -21.52
N TRP A 16 3.46 19.52 -20.69
CA TRP A 16 3.33 18.38 -19.79
C TRP A 16 2.02 17.64 -20.08
N GLY A 17 2.08 16.65 -20.97
CA GLY A 17 0.93 15.89 -21.50
C GLY A 17 0.30 14.85 -20.57
N MET A 18 0.26 15.08 -19.25
CA MET A 18 -0.41 14.17 -18.32
C MET A 18 -1.93 14.35 -18.27
N PHE A 19 -2.44 15.54 -18.52
CA PHE A 19 -3.88 15.77 -18.50
C PHE A 19 -4.24 16.63 -19.70
N GLU A 20 -5.43 16.43 -20.24
CA GLU A 20 -6.05 17.52 -20.99
C GLU A 20 -6.27 18.64 -19.97
N GLU A 21 -5.59 19.77 -20.19
CA GLU A 21 -5.55 20.87 -19.23
C GLU A 21 -6.97 21.31 -18.85
N GLU A 22 -7.89 21.26 -19.82
CA GLU A 22 -9.31 21.54 -19.66
C GLU A 22 -10.05 20.61 -18.66
N GLU A 23 -9.62 19.36 -18.48
CA GLU A 23 -10.24 18.43 -17.52
C GLU A 23 -9.84 18.72 -16.07
N VAL A 24 -8.59 19.16 -15.85
CA VAL A 24 -8.03 19.39 -14.52
C VAL A 24 -8.17 20.82 -14.04
N GLU A 25 -8.24 21.80 -14.94
CA GLU A 25 -8.54 23.20 -14.61
C GLU A 25 -9.94 23.38 -13.99
N LYS A 26 -10.89 22.51 -14.34
CA LYS A 26 -12.23 22.47 -13.76
C LYS A 26 -12.24 21.96 -12.31
N MET A 27 -11.13 21.40 -11.83
CA MET A 27 -11.01 20.90 -10.46
C MET A 27 -10.71 22.05 -9.50
N GLY A 28 -11.47 22.10 -8.40
CA GLY A 28 -11.31 23.12 -7.38
C GLY A 28 -9.91 23.08 -6.77
N GLY A 29 -9.29 24.25 -6.60
CA GLY A 29 -7.95 24.37 -6.01
C GLY A 29 -6.84 23.78 -6.87
N PHE A 30 -7.05 23.68 -8.19
CA PHE A 30 -6.03 23.23 -9.14
C PHE A 30 -4.77 24.11 -9.06
N VAL A 31 -3.64 23.46 -8.84
CA VAL A 31 -2.30 24.05 -8.92
C VAL A 31 -1.40 23.11 -9.69
N LYS A 32 -0.70 23.64 -10.70
CA LYS A 32 0.29 22.92 -11.48
C LYS A 32 1.69 23.22 -10.94
N GLY A 33 2.37 22.19 -10.44
CA GLY A 33 3.78 22.23 -10.06
C GLY A 33 4.69 21.79 -11.21
N SER A 34 6.00 21.69 -10.94
CA SER A 34 6.99 21.22 -11.92
C SER A 34 6.81 19.76 -12.33
N ASP A 35 6.40 18.90 -11.39
CA ASP A 35 6.32 17.46 -11.56
C ASP A 35 5.04 16.86 -10.94
N TYR A 36 4.09 17.71 -10.55
CA TYR A 36 2.84 17.32 -9.92
C TYR A 36 1.69 18.27 -10.27
N ILE A 37 0.47 17.80 -10.06
CA ILE A 37 -0.71 18.64 -9.93
C ILE A 37 -1.30 18.49 -8.52
N GLU A 38 -1.95 19.53 -8.04
CA GLU A 38 -2.62 19.57 -6.74
C GLU A 38 -4.07 20.02 -6.93
N VAL A 39 -5.01 19.36 -6.26
CA VAL A 39 -6.45 19.69 -6.32
C VAL A 39 -7.09 19.53 -4.95
N ASN A 40 -8.21 20.22 -4.72
CA ASN A 40 -8.99 20.08 -3.50
C ASN A 40 -9.69 18.72 -3.47
N CYS A 41 -9.50 17.99 -2.39
CA CYS A 41 -10.16 16.73 -2.12
C CYS A 41 -10.81 16.72 -0.74
N GLY A 42 -11.60 15.70 -0.46
CA GLY A 42 -12.08 15.46 0.87
C GLY A 42 -12.72 14.09 1.05
N CYS A 43 -13.10 13.80 2.28
CA CYS A 43 -13.84 12.60 2.63
C CYS A 43 -14.93 12.96 3.63
N THR A 44 -16.17 12.59 3.33
CA THR A 44 -17.32 12.97 4.16
C THR A 44 -17.57 11.89 5.21
N SER A 45 -17.54 12.29 6.48
CA SER A 45 -18.02 11.51 7.61
C SER A 45 -19.49 11.83 7.89
N LYS A 46 -20.31 10.81 8.13
CA LYS A 46 -21.71 11.01 8.52
C LYS A 46 -21.86 11.78 9.82
N LYS A 47 -20.90 11.62 10.74
CA LYS A 47 -20.94 12.16 12.09
C LYS A 47 -20.27 13.54 12.20
N TYR A 48 -19.21 13.75 11.44
CA TYR A 48 -18.31 14.91 11.61
C TYR A 48 -18.27 15.83 10.40
N GLY A 49 -19.02 15.53 9.33
CA GLY A 49 -19.01 16.32 8.10
C GLY A 49 -17.76 16.07 7.26
N ASP A 50 -17.35 17.08 6.51
CA ASP A 50 -16.25 16.94 5.54
C ASP A 50 -14.88 17.09 6.20
N PHE A 51 -14.02 16.13 5.95
CA PHE A 51 -12.58 16.29 6.13
C PHE A 51 -12.01 16.75 4.80
N CYS A 52 -11.57 18.00 4.74
CA CYS A 52 -10.99 18.60 3.55
C CYS A 52 -9.47 18.43 3.50
N GLY A 53 -8.94 18.33 2.30
CA GLY A 53 -7.51 18.17 2.05
C GLY A 53 -7.14 18.59 0.63
N LYS A 54 -5.84 18.58 0.34
CA LYS A 54 -5.31 18.76 -1.01
C LYS A 54 -4.68 17.46 -1.48
N LEU A 55 -5.15 16.94 -2.60
CA LEU A 55 -4.58 15.77 -3.25
C LEU A 55 -3.52 16.24 -4.23
N ARG A 56 -2.29 15.78 -4.02
CA ARG A 56 -1.17 15.94 -4.93
C ARG A 56 -0.95 14.66 -5.72
N VAL A 57 -0.92 14.77 -7.04
CA VAL A 57 -0.66 13.69 -8.00
C VAL A 57 0.63 14.00 -8.74
N SER A 58 1.67 13.21 -8.51
CA SER A 58 2.94 13.36 -9.21
C SER A 58 2.92 12.71 -10.60
N SER A 59 3.86 13.13 -11.42
CA SER A 59 4.19 12.50 -12.70
C SER A 59 4.65 11.06 -12.63
N SER A 60 5.33 10.70 -11.53
CA SER A 60 5.68 9.32 -11.25
C SER A 60 4.46 8.47 -10.88
N GLY A 61 3.29 9.08 -10.65
CA GLY A 61 2.05 8.39 -10.28
C GLY A 61 1.87 8.20 -8.77
N HIS A 62 2.57 9.01 -7.99
CA HIS A 62 2.51 9.06 -6.52
C HIS A 62 1.37 9.96 -6.05
N PHE A 63 0.62 9.50 -5.06
CA PHE A 63 -0.54 10.21 -4.51
C PHE A 63 -0.28 10.55 -3.05
N LEU A 64 -0.42 11.82 -2.71
CA LEU A 64 -0.29 12.35 -1.35
C LEU A 64 -1.45 13.28 -1.03
N ILE A 65 -1.96 13.22 0.19
CA ILE A 65 -3.00 14.12 0.68
C ILE A 65 -2.47 14.91 1.86
N PHE A 66 -2.64 16.24 1.78
CA PHE A 66 -2.41 17.17 2.86
C PHE A 66 -3.75 17.53 3.49
N CYS A 67 -4.00 17.09 4.72
CA CYS A 67 -5.26 17.35 5.40
C CYS A 67 -5.27 18.75 6.04
N PHE A 68 -6.40 19.47 5.91
CA PHE A 68 -6.66 20.74 6.60
C PHE A 68 -8.09 20.76 7.17
N CYS A 69 -8.60 19.62 7.62
CA CYS A 69 -9.96 19.52 8.16
C CYS A 69 -10.22 20.40 9.40
N SER A 70 -9.18 20.84 10.08
CA SER A 70 -9.23 21.83 11.17
C SER A 70 -7.89 22.56 11.27
N ASP A 71 -7.90 23.76 11.86
CA ASP A 71 -6.67 24.55 12.10
C ASP A 71 -5.67 23.83 13.02
N SER A 72 -6.17 22.89 13.82
CA SER A 72 -5.40 22.02 14.71
C SER A 72 -4.96 20.69 14.08
N CYS A 73 -5.26 20.46 12.80
CA CYS A 73 -4.95 19.19 12.14
C CYS A 73 -3.45 19.07 11.88
N ASN A 74 -2.78 18.26 12.70
CA ASN A 74 -1.35 17.97 12.61
C ASN A 74 -1.04 16.64 11.90
N ALA A 75 -1.99 16.11 11.14
CA ALA A 75 -1.87 14.81 10.50
C ALA A 75 -0.80 14.76 9.39
N GLY A 76 -0.33 15.94 8.95
CA GLY A 76 0.73 16.07 7.96
C GLY A 76 0.33 15.53 6.60
N THR A 77 1.34 15.04 5.86
CA THR A 77 1.15 14.41 4.55
C THR A 77 0.82 12.94 4.75
N MET A 78 -0.21 12.44 4.09
CA MET A 78 -0.65 11.05 4.24
C MET A 78 -1.12 10.43 2.92
N THR A 79 -1.28 9.11 2.93
CA THR A 79 -1.85 8.39 1.79
C THR A 79 -3.37 8.61 1.68
N PRO A 80 -3.97 8.36 0.50
CA PRO A 80 -5.42 8.32 0.38
C PRO A 80 -6.09 7.35 1.37
N GLU A 81 -5.52 6.19 1.64
CA GLU A 81 -6.08 5.25 2.63
C GLU A 81 -5.98 5.76 4.08
N GLU A 82 -4.90 6.45 4.42
CA GLU A 82 -4.74 7.05 5.74
C GLU A 82 -5.69 8.23 5.92
N PHE A 83 -5.89 9.03 4.87
CA PHE A 83 -6.85 10.11 4.86
C PHE A 83 -8.29 9.62 5.06
N GLU A 84 -8.70 8.55 4.37
CA GLU A 84 -10.01 7.92 4.58
C GLU A 84 -10.20 7.46 6.03
N LYS A 85 -9.15 6.96 6.68
CA LYS A 85 -9.22 6.57 8.11
C LYS A 85 -9.24 7.78 9.02
N HIS A 86 -8.42 8.79 8.70
CA HIS A 86 -8.33 10.04 9.43
C HIS A 86 -9.68 10.77 9.45
N SER A 87 -10.45 10.67 8.36
CA SER A 87 -11.79 11.25 8.27
C SER A 87 -12.84 10.57 9.16
N GLN A 88 -12.46 9.56 9.95
CA GLN A 88 -13.34 8.82 10.85
C GLN A 88 -14.63 8.35 10.16
N ARG A 89 -14.53 7.97 8.88
CA ARG A 89 -15.67 7.49 8.11
C ARG A 89 -15.99 6.06 8.54
N GLU A 90 -17.25 5.83 8.88
CA GLU A 90 -17.77 4.50 9.19
C GLU A 90 -18.15 3.76 7.89
N GLY A 91 -17.91 2.44 7.87
CA GLY A 91 -18.29 1.56 6.75
C GLY A 91 -17.12 0.93 6.00
N ILE A 92 -17.39 0.50 4.76
CA ILE A 92 -16.43 -0.23 3.92
C ILE A 92 -15.34 0.74 3.44
N LYS A 93 -14.08 0.38 3.72
CA LYS A 93 -12.88 1.15 3.34
C LYS A 93 -12.61 1.00 1.85
N LYS A 94 -13.07 1.97 1.06
CA LYS A 94 -12.98 2.06 -0.40
C LYS A 94 -12.57 3.49 -0.75
N TRP A 95 -11.35 3.86 -0.38
CA TRP A 95 -10.85 5.24 -0.51
C TRP A 95 -11.03 5.82 -1.93
N LYS A 96 -10.87 5.02 -2.99
CA LYS A 96 -11.12 5.45 -4.39
C LYS A 96 -12.53 5.98 -4.61
N SER A 97 -13.52 5.48 -3.86
CA SER A 97 -14.93 5.88 -3.89
C SER A 97 -15.29 6.90 -2.82
N ASN A 98 -14.68 6.77 -1.64
CA ASN A 98 -15.02 7.59 -0.49
C ASN A 98 -14.33 8.97 -0.51
N ILE A 99 -13.15 9.07 -1.12
CA ILE A 99 -12.48 10.35 -1.34
C ILE A 99 -13.08 10.99 -2.58
N TRP A 100 -13.50 12.23 -2.43
CA TRP A 100 -14.00 13.06 -3.51
C TRP A 100 -13.00 14.16 -3.85
N VAL A 101 -13.08 14.65 -5.09
CA VAL A 101 -12.41 15.85 -5.59
C VAL A 101 -13.49 16.87 -5.92
N SER A 102 -13.22 18.14 -5.66
CA SER A 102 -14.14 19.21 -6.07
C SER A 102 -14.00 19.46 -7.56
N LEU A 103 -15.08 19.35 -8.32
CA LEU A 103 -15.13 19.67 -9.75
C LEU A 103 -16.30 20.62 -9.95
N GLU A 104 -16.01 21.88 -10.30
CA GLU A 104 -17.01 22.95 -10.43
C GLU A 104 -17.96 23.06 -9.20
N GLY A 105 -17.40 22.87 -8.00
CA GLY A 105 -18.17 22.90 -6.74
C GLY A 105 -18.92 21.60 -6.40
N LEU A 106 -18.96 20.62 -7.31
CA LEU A 106 -19.52 19.30 -7.06
C LEU A 106 -18.48 18.34 -6.47
N LYS A 107 -18.92 17.49 -5.55
CA LYS A 107 -18.08 16.43 -4.97
C LYS A 107 -18.12 15.19 -5.85
N VAL A 108 -17.06 14.95 -6.60
CA VAL A 108 -16.95 13.81 -7.51
C VAL A 108 -16.02 12.76 -6.90
N PRO A 109 -16.46 11.49 -6.73
CA PRO A 109 -15.60 10.42 -6.26
C PRO A 109 -14.35 10.25 -7.12
N LEU A 110 -13.19 9.98 -6.50
CA LEU A 110 -11.91 9.94 -7.19
C LEU A 110 -11.87 8.93 -8.35
N TRP A 111 -12.52 7.77 -8.22
CA TRP A 111 -12.61 6.77 -9.29
C TRP A 111 -13.36 7.24 -10.55
N ARG A 112 -14.17 8.30 -10.45
CA ARG A 112 -14.86 8.93 -11.59
C ARG A 112 -14.06 10.08 -12.20
N THR A 113 -12.91 10.43 -11.63
CA THR A 113 -12.03 11.50 -12.14
C THR A 113 -10.94 10.94 -13.05
N CYS A 114 -10.37 11.79 -13.91
CA CYS A 114 -9.23 11.42 -14.75
C CYS A 114 -7.94 11.15 -13.93
N LEU A 115 -7.86 11.64 -12.69
CA LEU A 115 -6.67 11.53 -11.84
C LEU A 115 -6.27 10.08 -11.59
N LEU A 116 -7.24 9.19 -11.34
CA LEU A 116 -6.95 7.81 -10.94
C LEU A 116 -6.19 7.02 -12.02
N LYS A 117 -6.25 7.46 -13.29
CA LYS A 117 -5.48 6.88 -14.41
C LYS A 117 -3.96 6.91 -14.14
N TYR A 118 -3.49 7.88 -13.34
CA TYR A 118 -2.08 8.07 -13.02
C TYR A 118 -1.64 7.38 -11.74
N TYR A 119 -2.55 6.74 -11.00
CA TYR A 119 -2.19 6.05 -9.77
C TYR A 119 -1.32 4.82 -10.08
N LYS A 120 -0.02 4.88 -9.76
CA LYS A 120 0.89 3.74 -9.90
C LYS A 120 1.10 3.06 -8.56
N HIS A 121 0.62 1.82 -8.44
CA HIS A 121 0.67 1.07 -7.19
C HIS A 121 2.08 0.96 -6.60
N SER A 122 3.07 0.61 -7.44
CA SER A 122 4.47 0.45 -7.04
C SER A 122 5.10 1.71 -6.43
N GLN A 123 4.74 2.89 -6.95
CA GLN A 123 5.24 4.18 -6.48
C GLN A 123 4.58 4.65 -5.17
N ASN A 124 3.50 3.99 -4.76
CA ASN A 124 2.79 4.25 -3.52
C ASN A 124 3.06 3.16 -2.45
N GLU A 125 4.01 2.25 -2.66
CA GLU A 125 4.33 1.16 -1.73
C GLU A 125 4.99 1.62 -0.43
N ALA A 126 5.93 2.58 -0.47
CA ALA A 126 6.59 3.10 0.74
C ALA A 126 5.56 3.68 1.73
N ASN A 127 4.61 4.41 1.15
CA ASN A 127 3.39 4.94 1.73
C ASN A 127 2.46 3.87 2.34
N TRP A 128 2.45 2.66 1.79
CA TRP A 128 1.70 1.53 2.30
C TRP A 128 2.38 0.83 3.50
N THR A 129 3.70 0.93 3.66
CA THR A 129 4.41 0.23 4.75
C THR A 129 3.96 0.70 6.14
N SER A 130 3.75 2.00 6.34
CA SER A 130 3.29 2.62 7.60
C SER A 130 1.92 2.13 8.05
N GLY A 131 0.96 2.06 7.13
CA GLY A 131 -0.42 1.60 7.40
C GLY A 131 -0.60 0.08 7.37
N ALA A 132 0.18 -0.64 6.55
CA ALA A 132 0.13 -2.10 6.43
C ALA A 132 0.86 -2.82 7.57
N LEU A 133 1.88 -2.21 8.18
CA LEU A 133 2.43 -2.69 9.46
C LEU A 133 1.36 -2.70 10.57
N ARG A 134 0.40 -1.76 10.53
CA ARG A 134 -0.71 -1.66 11.50
C ARG A 134 -1.90 -2.57 11.18
N ARG A 135 -2.16 -2.90 9.91
CA ARG A 135 -3.11 -3.96 9.54
C ARG A 135 -2.46 -5.30 9.84
N ARG A 136 -2.63 -5.76 11.08
CA ARG A 136 -2.12 -7.03 11.62
C ARG A 136 -2.65 -8.26 10.87
N ASN A 137 -2.23 -8.46 9.62
CA ASN A 137 -2.29 -9.75 8.97
C ASN A 137 -1.15 -10.58 9.58
N PHE A 138 -1.51 -11.36 10.60
CA PHE A 138 -0.57 -12.29 11.21
C PHE A 138 -0.50 -13.51 10.32
N HIS A 139 0.63 -13.74 9.68
CA HIS A 139 0.86 -15.01 9.01
C HIS A 139 1.18 -16.05 10.06
N ARG A 140 0.51 -17.20 9.94
CA ARG A 140 0.92 -18.40 10.67
C ARG A 140 2.31 -18.83 10.22
N ASP A 141 3.01 -19.54 11.10
CA ASP A 141 4.24 -20.23 10.69
C ASP A 141 3.92 -21.30 9.66
N GLU A 142 4.83 -21.47 8.71
CA GLU A 142 4.77 -22.54 7.73
C GLU A 142 5.98 -23.46 7.87
N PHE A 143 5.90 -24.63 7.26
CA PHE A 143 6.94 -25.64 7.33
C PHE A 143 7.35 -26.04 5.92
N ILE A 144 8.65 -26.27 5.74
CA ILE A 144 9.20 -26.84 4.51
C ILE A 144 9.92 -28.13 4.87
N ARG A 145 9.74 -29.15 4.03
CA ARG A 145 10.42 -30.44 4.17
C ARG A 145 11.79 -30.36 3.52
N CYS A 146 12.83 -30.74 4.26
CA CYS A 146 14.18 -30.88 3.71
C CYS A 146 14.19 -32.01 2.67
N SER A 147 14.68 -31.74 1.46
CA SER A 147 14.73 -32.74 0.38
C SER A 147 15.75 -33.87 0.64
N HIS A 148 16.66 -33.70 1.61
CA HIS A 148 17.70 -34.66 1.94
C HIS A 148 17.32 -35.59 3.11
N CYS A 149 16.89 -35.02 4.24
CA CYS A 149 16.59 -35.80 5.45
C CYS A 149 15.09 -35.95 5.75
N ASN A 150 14.21 -35.36 4.93
CA ASN A 150 12.75 -35.38 5.09
C ASN A 150 12.19 -34.75 6.39
N LYS A 151 13.03 -34.19 7.27
CA LYS A 151 12.60 -33.44 8.46
C LYS A 151 11.89 -32.14 8.04
N GLU A 152 10.83 -31.76 8.76
CA GLU A 152 10.16 -30.47 8.57
C GLU A 152 10.84 -29.35 9.36
N ARG A 153 11.06 -28.21 8.70
CA ARG A 153 11.69 -27.02 9.31
C ARG A 153 10.73 -25.82 9.27
N ARG A 154 10.60 -25.15 10.41
CA ARG A 154 9.66 -24.03 10.61
C ARG A 154 10.19 -22.72 10.01
N PHE A 155 9.32 -22.00 9.33
CA PHE A 155 9.52 -20.63 8.87
C PHE A 155 8.55 -19.70 9.60
N ARG A 156 9.11 -18.71 10.29
CA ARG A 156 8.33 -17.61 10.88
C ARG A 156 8.00 -16.63 9.78
N LEU A 157 6.75 -16.14 9.73
CA LEU A 157 6.24 -15.26 8.67
C LEU A 157 5.80 -13.88 9.22
N ARG A 158 6.56 -13.32 10.16
CA ARG A 158 6.18 -12.09 10.88
C ARG A 158 6.57 -10.82 10.14
N THR A 159 7.67 -10.83 9.40
CA THR A 159 8.16 -9.69 8.63
C THR A 159 8.08 -9.96 7.12
N ARG A 160 8.24 -8.92 6.29
CA ARG A 160 8.30 -9.07 4.83
C ARG A 160 9.50 -9.92 4.40
N ASP A 161 10.66 -9.71 5.02
CA ASP A 161 11.88 -10.48 4.72
C ASP A 161 11.69 -11.96 5.06
N GLN A 162 11.07 -12.24 6.20
CA GLN A 162 10.69 -13.59 6.60
C GLN A 162 9.73 -14.25 5.60
N CYS A 163 8.72 -13.51 5.11
CA CYS A 163 7.85 -13.99 4.04
C CYS A 163 8.64 -14.25 2.74
N ARG A 164 9.59 -13.40 2.38
CA ARG A 164 10.41 -13.55 1.16
C ARG A 164 11.33 -14.77 1.25
N ILE A 165 11.95 -14.99 2.40
CA ILE A 165 12.80 -16.14 2.66
C ILE A 165 12.01 -17.44 2.49
N TYR A 166 10.84 -17.54 3.12
CA TYR A 166 9.95 -18.69 2.94
C TYR A 166 9.50 -18.85 1.49
N HIS A 167 9.14 -17.75 0.83
CA HIS A 167 8.72 -17.75 -0.57
C HIS A 167 9.79 -18.35 -1.49
N ASN A 168 11.04 -17.89 -1.37
CA ASN A 168 12.14 -18.41 -2.17
C ASN A 168 12.42 -19.89 -1.84
N ALA A 169 12.31 -20.27 -0.56
CA ALA A 169 12.52 -21.63 -0.11
C ALA A 169 11.47 -22.60 -0.67
N ILE A 170 10.17 -22.25 -0.65
CA ILE A 170 9.11 -23.13 -1.17
C ILE A 170 9.17 -23.27 -2.70
N THR A 171 9.69 -22.26 -3.41
CA THR A 171 9.93 -22.37 -4.85
C THR A 171 11.13 -23.26 -5.21
N ASN A 172 12.03 -23.50 -4.25
CA ASN A 172 13.19 -24.37 -4.44
C ASN A 172 12.85 -25.82 -4.05
N GLN A 173 12.60 -26.67 -5.04
CA GLN A 173 12.30 -28.10 -4.83
C GLN A 173 13.46 -28.88 -4.16
N ARG A 174 14.68 -28.35 -4.23
CA ARG A 174 15.90 -28.96 -3.65
C ARG A 174 16.29 -28.32 -2.31
N TRP A 175 15.37 -27.62 -1.65
CA TRP A 175 15.66 -26.95 -0.39
C TRP A 175 16.10 -27.95 0.70
N LYS A 176 17.21 -27.66 1.35
CA LYS A 176 17.83 -28.45 2.43
C LYS A 176 17.90 -27.63 3.72
N CYS A 177 18.11 -28.32 4.85
CA CYS A 177 18.26 -27.68 6.16
C CYS A 177 19.32 -26.57 6.16
N VAL A 178 20.44 -26.80 5.47
CA VAL A 178 21.56 -25.85 5.36
C VAL A 178 21.24 -24.60 4.54
N ASP A 179 20.20 -24.63 3.70
CA ASP A 179 19.79 -23.49 2.87
C ASP A 179 18.99 -22.45 3.68
N ARG A 180 18.84 -22.65 5.00
CA ARG A 180 18.09 -21.76 5.88
C ARG A 180 18.94 -20.51 6.22
N PRO A 181 18.46 -19.29 5.93
CA PRO A 181 19.35 -18.12 5.92
C PRO A 181 19.52 -17.39 7.27
N TYR A 182 18.81 -17.78 8.33
CA TYR A 182 18.85 -17.07 9.62
C TYR A 182 19.08 -17.95 10.85
N ASP A 183 18.99 -19.27 10.71
CA ASP A 183 19.30 -20.24 11.77
C ASP A 183 20.23 -21.30 11.17
N ILE A 184 21.37 -21.56 11.79
CA ILE A 184 22.26 -22.66 11.38
C ILE A 184 21.60 -23.96 11.84
N ILE A 185 21.04 -24.71 10.90
CA ILE A 185 20.42 -26.01 11.15
C ILE A 185 20.86 -27.01 10.08
N THR A 186 21.21 -28.20 10.52
CA THR A 186 21.73 -29.28 9.70
C THR A 186 20.71 -30.43 9.61
N CYS A 187 21.08 -31.48 8.86
CA CYS A 187 20.25 -32.68 8.81
C CYS A 187 20.35 -33.50 10.09
N ASP A 188 21.40 -33.33 10.89
CA ASP A 188 21.63 -34.08 12.12
C ASP A 188 20.76 -33.56 13.27
N ASP A 189 20.49 -32.25 13.28
CA ASP A 189 19.63 -31.61 14.28
C ASP A 189 18.21 -32.22 14.31
N ASP A 190 17.68 -32.38 15.51
CA ASP A 190 16.36 -32.95 15.74
C ASP A 190 15.24 -32.15 15.07
N GLU A 191 14.20 -32.85 14.64
CA GLU A 191 12.99 -32.23 14.14
C GLU A 191 12.16 -31.63 15.27
N GLU A 192 11.44 -30.54 14.99
CA GLU A 192 10.52 -29.97 15.96
C GLU A 192 9.42 -30.98 16.30
N ARG A 193 9.25 -31.28 17.59
CA ARG A 193 8.21 -32.17 18.11
C ARG A 193 6.79 -31.75 17.67
N GLU A 194 5.98 -32.74 17.31
CA GLU A 194 4.65 -32.56 16.71
C GLU A 194 3.70 -31.67 17.53
N SER A 195 3.73 -31.82 18.85
CA SER A 195 2.95 -30.99 19.77
C SER A 195 3.24 -29.49 19.63
N ARG A 196 4.46 -29.10 19.25
CA ARG A 196 4.83 -27.69 19.00
C ARG A 196 4.44 -27.22 17.61
N LYS A 197 4.44 -28.11 16.60
CA LYS A 197 3.96 -27.79 15.24
C LYS A 197 2.49 -27.34 15.21
N SER A 198 1.69 -27.80 16.17
CA SER A 198 0.31 -27.36 16.36
C SER A 198 0.18 -25.85 16.66
N SER A 199 1.21 -25.25 17.27
CA SER A 199 1.25 -23.82 17.58
C SER A 199 1.94 -23.06 16.46
N ARG A 200 1.14 -22.43 15.59
CA ARG A 200 1.64 -21.69 14.42
C ARG A 200 1.64 -20.16 14.60
N GLY A 201 1.57 -19.69 15.83
CA GLY A 201 1.67 -18.26 16.15
C GLY A 201 0.44 -17.43 15.81
N CYS A 202 -0.74 -18.04 15.74
CA CYS A 202 -1.99 -17.30 15.64
C CYS A 202 -2.26 -16.52 16.94
N PRO A 203 -2.61 -15.22 16.86
CA PRO A 203 -2.84 -14.40 18.04
C PRO A 203 -4.13 -14.76 18.80
N ARG A 204 -5.08 -15.42 18.14
CA ARG A 204 -6.39 -15.76 18.73
C ARG A 204 -6.41 -17.11 19.44
N SER A 205 -5.57 -18.04 18.99
CA SER A 205 -5.50 -19.39 19.55
C SER A 205 -4.21 -20.05 19.14
N SER A 206 -3.50 -20.64 20.10
CA SER A 206 -2.29 -21.41 19.83
C SER A 206 -2.57 -22.57 18.87
N LYS A 207 -3.69 -23.29 19.04
CA LYS A 207 -4.07 -24.46 18.21
C LYS A 207 -4.86 -24.09 16.94
N CYS A 208 -4.72 -22.85 16.44
CA CYS A 208 -5.46 -22.40 15.27
C CYS A 208 -5.06 -23.17 14.00
N ARG A 209 -6.03 -23.80 13.32
CA ARG A 209 -5.81 -24.51 12.05
C ARG A 209 -5.84 -23.62 10.81
N GLY A 210 -6.12 -22.32 10.97
CA GLY A 210 -6.17 -21.33 9.89
C GLY A 210 -7.45 -20.49 9.91
N CYS A 211 -7.56 -19.55 10.86
CA CYS A 211 -8.68 -18.61 10.87
C CYS A 211 -8.52 -17.53 9.78
N THR A 212 -9.58 -16.75 9.57
CA THR A 212 -9.62 -15.65 8.59
C THR A 212 -8.56 -14.58 8.79
N SER A 213 -7.91 -14.50 9.96
CA SER A 213 -6.77 -13.59 10.18
C SER A 213 -5.40 -14.26 10.06
N CYS A 214 -5.35 -15.57 9.90
CA CYS A 214 -4.12 -16.33 9.62
C CYS A 214 -3.92 -16.56 8.12
N VAL A 215 -5.02 -16.68 7.37
CA VAL A 215 -4.98 -16.89 5.92
C VAL A 215 -4.72 -15.57 5.22
N CYS A 216 -3.66 -15.52 4.43
CA CYS A 216 -3.24 -14.34 3.70
C CYS A 216 -3.41 -14.57 2.20
N PHE A 217 -4.35 -13.85 1.60
CA PHE A 217 -4.63 -13.90 0.17
C PHE A 217 -3.78 -12.88 -0.61
N GLY A 218 -2.49 -12.79 -0.27
CA GLY A 218 -1.59 -11.83 -0.89
C GLY A 218 -1.68 -10.44 -0.26
N CYS A 219 -1.22 -10.30 0.99
CA CYS A 219 -0.97 -8.98 1.57
C CYS A 219 0.39 -8.43 1.12
N LEU A 220 0.67 -7.18 1.48
CA LEU A 220 1.92 -6.52 1.11
C LEU A 220 3.21 -7.16 1.60
N ARG A 221 3.17 -8.00 2.62
CA ARG A 221 4.35 -8.75 3.03
C ARG A 221 4.61 -9.96 2.13
N CYS A 222 3.59 -10.44 1.42
CA CYS A 222 3.65 -11.64 0.56
C CYS A 222 3.58 -11.31 -0.94
N ARG A 223 3.37 -10.03 -1.31
CA ARG A 223 3.43 -9.54 -2.68
C ARG A 223 4.88 -9.19 -3.04
N PHE A 224 5.46 -9.95 -3.96
CA PHE A 224 6.80 -9.70 -4.47
C PHE A 224 6.70 -9.35 -5.96
N LEU A 225 6.72 -8.06 -6.28
CA LEU A 225 6.61 -7.55 -7.65
C LEU A 225 7.77 -7.98 -8.55
N ASP A 226 8.92 -8.24 -7.92
CA ASP A 226 10.14 -8.75 -8.55
C ASP A 226 10.12 -10.27 -8.77
N CYS A 227 9.02 -10.96 -8.43
CA CYS A 227 8.86 -12.40 -8.63
C CYS A 227 7.76 -12.70 -9.64
N LEU A 228 8.10 -13.49 -10.67
CA LEU A 228 7.20 -13.89 -11.75
C LEU A 228 6.49 -15.24 -11.51
N CYS A 229 6.54 -15.78 -10.28
CA CYS A 229 5.87 -17.04 -10.00
C CYS A 229 4.35 -16.84 -9.99
N ARG A 230 3.60 -17.90 -10.35
CA ARG A 230 2.13 -17.86 -10.44
C ARG A 230 1.47 -17.30 -9.18
N ALA A 231 1.95 -17.65 -7.99
CA ALA A 231 1.40 -17.12 -6.74
C ALA A 231 1.58 -15.60 -6.59
N CYS A 232 2.75 -15.06 -6.97
CA CYS A 232 2.98 -13.61 -6.96
C CYS A 232 2.19 -12.91 -8.07
N THR A 233 2.15 -13.48 -9.28
CA THR A 233 1.32 -12.99 -10.38
C THR A 233 -0.15 -12.95 -9.98
N ASP A 234 -0.68 -14.01 -9.37
CA ASP A 234 -2.05 -14.08 -8.88
C ASP A 234 -2.30 -13.05 -7.78
N PHE A 235 -1.37 -12.85 -6.84
CA PHE A 235 -1.50 -11.83 -5.79
C PHE A 235 -1.48 -10.39 -6.34
N VAL A 236 -0.81 -10.16 -7.47
CA VAL A 236 -0.75 -8.85 -8.15
C VAL A 236 -1.96 -8.66 -9.06
N GLN A 237 -2.34 -9.67 -9.84
CA GLN A 237 -3.41 -9.61 -10.85
C GLN A 237 -4.81 -9.69 -10.24
N ASN A 238 -5.02 -10.50 -9.19
CA ASN A 238 -6.29 -10.50 -8.45
C ASN A 238 -6.51 -9.22 -7.61
N THR A 239 -5.64 -8.23 -7.80
CA THR A 239 -5.77 -6.88 -7.24
C THR A 239 -5.94 -5.80 -8.31
N ALA A 240 -6.30 -6.19 -9.53
CA ALA A 240 -6.89 -5.29 -10.51
C ALA A 240 -8.11 -4.55 -9.90
N PRO A 241 -8.38 -3.30 -10.35
CA PRO A 241 -8.97 -2.19 -9.59
C PRO A 241 -10.11 -2.43 -8.59
#